data_AF-A0A2V8Q592-F1
#
_entry.id   AF-A0A2V8Q592-F1
#
_cell.length_a   1.000
_cell.length_b   1.000
_cell.length_c   1.000
_cell.angle_alpha   90.00
_cell.angle_beta   90.00
_cell.angle_gamma   90.00
#
_symmetry.space_group_name_H-M   'P 1'
#
loop_
_entity.id
_entity.type
_entity.pdbx_description
1 polymer ?
#
loop_
_entity_poly.entity_id
_entity_poly.type
_entity_poly.pdbx_seq_one_letter_code
_entity_poly.pdbx_strand_id
1 'polypeptide(L)'
;MKRPISPLVLIFLLLTPASFAQTRRGTGRSAPATSAKPQPSPAAAQPEPPAKPKPARPPVPPTPLVTLNGQTLTTADLDPTIREQIENVEERIGNARQSILDLQINTTLLEVEARRRAITSHQLYELEVVKRIPVPTPAQIKQFVDDNKEQFEGMDPAKVTPQVAALMHDEYESRLADAFVLRLRKSIPVVMGVDVNTPNISPDAVLVTIGGQPVKASLLNERLKPIIYRMRVEVYDAERKQAEQMVDDLLLLAEANKRQVGPEEIVRKEISEKVKTPTEAEVAKFYDENKSRIAGDLNSIRNQLVVYLQNEDRQRLEKDLSTQLRKNAQLSWLISEPVQPVQAVSVDDDPSMGPIGAPVTVVEFTDFQCPS
;
A
#
# COMPACT_ATOMS: atom_id res chain seq x y z
N MET A 1 -22.20 -26.13 -16.75
CA MET A 1 -21.78 -25.09 -15.79
C MET A 1 -20.28 -25.20 -15.57
N LYS A 2 -19.49 -24.19 -15.96
CA LYS A 2 -18.04 -24.13 -15.69
C LYS A 2 -17.81 -23.09 -14.58
N ARG A 3 -16.94 -23.41 -13.61
CA ARG A 3 -16.53 -22.46 -12.56
C ARG A 3 -15.37 -21.60 -13.08
N PRO A 4 -15.31 -20.28 -12.79
CA PRO A 4 -14.11 -19.49 -13.03
C PRO A 4 -13.02 -19.85 -12.02
N ILE A 5 -11.75 -19.76 -12.45
CA ILE A 5 -10.57 -19.92 -11.61
C ILE A 5 -10.11 -18.51 -11.20
N SER A 6 -9.86 -18.29 -9.91
CA SER A 6 -9.42 -17.00 -9.39
C SER A 6 -7.90 -16.84 -9.53
N PRO A 7 -7.38 -15.66 -9.90
CA PRO A 7 -5.94 -15.41 -9.90
C PRO A 7 -5.42 -15.23 -8.48
N LEU A 8 -4.33 -15.92 -8.14
CA LEU A 8 -3.66 -15.79 -6.85
C LEU A 8 -2.62 -14.66 -6.93
N VAL A 9 -2.90 -13.53 -6.30
CA VAL A 9 -1.92 -12.43 -6.17
C VAL A 9 -0.99 -12.75 -5.00
N LEU A 10 0.28 -13.04 -5.28
CA LEU A 10 1.29 -13.33 -4.27
C LEU A 10 2.13 -12.08 -3.99
N ILE A 11 1.93 -11.47 -2.81
CA ILE A 11 2.66 -10.27 -2.38
C ILE A 11 4.00 -10.71 -1.77
N PHE A 12 5.11 -10.31 -2.38
CA PHE A 12 6.45 -10.54 -1.84
C PHE A 12 6.76 -9.56 -0.69
N LEU A 13 7.12 -10.11 0.46
CA LEU A 13 7.56 -9.36 1.64
C LEU A 13 8.92 -9.93 2.08
N LEU A 14 10.01 -9.32 1.60
CA LEU A 14 11.37 -9.82 1.83
C LEU A 14 11.96 -9.26 3.14
N LEU A 15 12.03 -10.11 4.16
CA LEU A 15 12.89 -9.91 5.32
C LEU A 15 14.35 -10.14 4.95
N THR A 16 15.24 -9.30 5.47
CA THR A 16 16.70 -9.45 5.35
C THR A 16 17.25 -10.53 6.28
N PRO A 17 18.08 -11.50 5.82
CA PRO A 17 18.72 -12.47 6.70
C PRO A 17 20.04 -11.96 7.29
N ALA A 18 20.23 -12.16 8.60
CA ALA A 18 21.52 -11.97 9.26
C ALA A 18 22.44 -13.18 8.99
N SER A 19 23.73 -12.92 8.72
CA SER A 19 24.71 -13.99 8.45
C SER A 19 25.18 -14.70 9.72
N PHE A 20 25.14 -16.03 9.73
CA PHE A 20 25.95 -16.87 10.61
C PHE A 20 26.87 -17.78 9.79
N ALA A 21 28.17 -17.58 9.94
CA ALA A 21 29.18 -18.44 9.32
C ALA A 21 29.48 -19.64 10.23
N GLN A 22 29.50 -20.85 9.67
CA GLN A 22 29.99 -22.04 10.38
C GLN A 22 30.98 -22.82 9.51
N THR A 23 32.26 -22.73 9.88
CA THR A 23 33.35 -23.47 9.23
C THR A 23 33.31 -24.95 9.56
N ARG A 24 33.44 -25.83 8.56
CA ARG A 24 33.86 -27.22 8.78
C ARG A 24 34.93 -27.66 7.77
N ARG A 25 36.10 -28.05 8.28
CA ARG A 25 37.18 -28.69 7.51
C ARG A 25 36.79 -30.12 7.13
N GLY A 26 37.11 -30.52 5.90
CA GLY A 26 37.10 -31.91 5.44
C GLY A 26 38.13 -32.07 4.33
N THR A 27 39.04 -33.05 4.45
CA THR A 27 40.23 -33.20 3.59
C THR A 27 40.10 -34.34 2.59
N GLY A 28 40.45 -34.11 1.32
CA GLY A 28 40.61 -35.16 0.30
C GLY A 28 41.36 -34.69 -0.95
N ARG A 29 42.52 -35.31 -1.24
CA ARG A 29 43.21 -35.33 -2.56
C ARG A 29 42.69 -36.57 -3.33
N SER A 30 42.72 -36.71 -4.67
CA SER A 30 43.35 -36.01 -5.82
C SER A 30 42.43 -36.21 -7.07
N ALA A 31 42.71 -35.86 -8.34
CA ALA A 31 43.93 -35.60 -9.12
C ALA A 31 43.66 -34.62 -10.30
N PRO A 32 44.62 -34.28 -11.19
CA PRO A 32 44.53 -33.07 -12.02
C PRO A 32 44.03 -33.29 -13.46
N ALA A 33 43.38 -32.26 -14.02
CA ALA A 33 43.20 -32.10 -15.47
C ALA A 33 43.27 -30.62 -15.89
N THR A 34 44.22 -30.33 -16.79
CA THR A 34 44.27 -29.22 -17.77
C THR A 34 43.76 -27.82 -17.41
N SER A 35 44.69 -26.86 -17.48
CA SER A 35 44.48 -25.42 -17.40
C SER A 35 43.56 -24.84 -18.48
N ALA A 36 42.48 -24.17 -18.07
CA ALA A 36 41.84 -23.10 -18.83
C ALA A 36 42.12 -21.75 -18.15
N LYS A 37 42.35 -20.68 -18.93
CA LYS A 37 42.54 -19.33 -18.39
C LYS A 37 41.27 -18.86 -17.66
N PRO A 38 41.37 -18.20 -16.50
CA PRO A 38 40.22 -17.55 -15.88
C PRO A 38 39.69 -16.45 -16.81
N GLN A 39 38.44 -16.59 -17.23
CA GLN A 39 37.65 -15.48 -17.77
C GLN A 39 37.31 -14.54 -16.59
N PRO A 40 37.45 -13.21 -16.72
CA PRO A 40 37.23 -12.32 -15.59
C PRO A 40 35.77 -12.39 -15.14
N SER A 41 35.56 -12.66 -13.84
CA SER A 41 34.24 -12.53 -13.22
C SER A 41 33.66 -11.13 -13.48
N PRO A 42 32.33 -10.99 -13.58
CA PRO A 42 31.71 -9.69 -13.40
C PRO A 42 32.17 -9.16 -12.04
N ALA A 43 32.68 -7.93 -12.01
CA ALA A 43 33.04 -7.30 -10.75
C ALA A 43 31.78 -7.26 -9.87
N ALA A 44 31.85 -7.86 -8.69
CA ALA A 44 30.81 -7.68 -7.69
C ALA A 44 30.65 -6.17 -7.48
N ALA A 45 29.44 -5.65 -7.68
CA ALA A 45 29.15 -4.26 -7.38
C ALA A 45 29.55 -4.02 -5.92
N GLN A 46 30.45 -3.07 -5.70
CA GLN A 46 30.75 -2.65 -4.33
C GLN A 46 29.43 -2.18 -3.70
N PRO A 47 29.10 -2.59 -2.47
CA PRO A 47 27.95 -2.01 -1.79
C PRO A 47 28.14 -0.50 -1.75
N GLU A 48 27.11 0.25 -2.13
CA GLU A 48 27.16 1.71 -2.06
C GLU A 48 27.55 2.12 -0.63
N PRO A 49 28.41 3.14 -0.47
CA PRO A 49 28.75 3.64 0.86
C PRO A 49 27.45 4.02 1.57
N PRO A 50 27.27 3.64 2.85
CA PRO A 50 26.00 3.85 3.55
C PRO A 50 25.61 5.32 3.46
N ALA A 51 24.38 5.56 3.01
CA ALA A 51 23.83 6.91 2.86
C ALA A 51 24.09 7.68 4.15
N LYS A 52 24.69 8.88 4.02
CA LYS A 52 24.96 9.74 5.19
C LYS A 52 23.69 9.87 6.01
N PRO A 53 23.73 9.69 7.34
CA PRO A 53 22.52 9.76 8.16
C PRO A 53 21.82 11.09 7.87
N LYS A 54 20.55 11.00 7.42
CA LYS A 54 19.67 12.16 7.29
C LYS A 54 19.76 12.94 8.62
N PRO A 55 20.04 14.26 8.61
CA PRO A 55 20.08 15.01 9.85
C PRO A 55 18.74 14.83 10.57
N ALA A 56 18.79 14.56 11.88
CA ALA A 56 17.60 14.30 12.69
C ALA A 56 16.59 15.43 12.46
N ARG A 57 15.41 15.07 11.96
CA ARG A 57 14.35 16.03 11.64
C ARG A 57 13.97 16.75 12.95
N PRO A 58 13.72 18.08 12.93
CA PRO A 58 13.15 18.75 14.08
C PRO A 58 11.85 18.03 14.51
N PRO A 59 11.62 17.79 15.80
CA PRO A 59 10.42 17.12 16.26
C PRO A 59 9.18 17.91 15.80
N VAL A 60 8.19 17.20 15.26
CA VAL A 60 6.92 17.81 14.85
C VAL A 60 6.21 18.31 16.12
N PRO A 61 5.73 19.56 16.17
CA PRO A 61 5.01 20.05 17.34
C PRO A 61 3.72 19.23 17.55
N PRO A 62 3.32 18.90 18.79
CA PRO A 62 2.13 18.10 19.03
C PRO A 62 0.85 18.78 18.54
N THR A 63 0.05 18.08 17.74
CA THR A 63 -1.23 18.58 17.22
C THR A 63 -2.35 18.23 18.21
N PRO A 64 -3.21 19.18 18.60
CA PRO A 64 -4.41 18.89 19.40
C PRO A 64 -5.40 17.99 18.65
N LEU A 65 -5.85 16.92 19.32
CA LEU A 65 -6.76 15.92 18.73
C LEU A 65 -8.20 16.07 19.25
N VAL A 66 -8.34 16.14 20.58
CA VAL A 66 -9.63 16.19 21.26
C VAL A 66 -9.46 16.79 22.65
N THR A 67 -10.44 17.59 23.10
CA THR A 67 -10.55 18.03 24.48
C THR A 67 -11.63 17.23 25.20
N LEU A 68 -11.27 16.69 26.36
CA LEU A 68 -12.12 15.92 27.27
C LEU A 68 -12.10 16.59 28.65
N ASN A 69 -13.24 17.12 29.09
CA ASN A 69 -13.40 17.75 30.41
C ASN A 69 -12.34 18.85 30.73
N GLY A 70 -11.87 19.56 29.70
CA GLY A 70 -10.84 20.60 29.80
C GLY A 70 -9.39 20.11 29.63
N GLN A 71 -9.14 18.80 29.61
CA GLN A 71 -7.85 18.22 29.24
C GLN A 71 -7.80 18.01 27.72
N THR A 72 -6.76 18.51 27.06
CA THR A 72 -6.54 18.28 25.62
C THR A 72 -5.56 17.14 25.40
N LEU A 73 -5.98 16.15 24.61
CA LEU A 73 -5.13 15.10 24.07
C LEU A 73 -4.51 15.55 22.75
N THR A 74 -3.29 15.10 22.48
CA THR A 74 -2.45 15.53 21.37
C THR A 74 -1.76 14.36 20.69
N THR A 75 -1.12 14.58 19.54
CA THR A 75 -0.30 13.56 18.87
C THR A 75 0.89 13.06 19.71
N ALA A 76 1.33 13.81 20.73
CA ALA A 76 2.37 13.38 21.67
C ALA A 76 1.90 12.37 22.72
N ASP A 77 0.59 12.24 22.92
CA ASP A 77 -0.01 11.25 23.82
C ASP A 77 -0.18 9.88 23.13
N LEU A 78 -0.12 9.84 21.79
CA LEU A 78 -0.31 8.63 20.98
C LEU A 78 0.80 7.59 21.17
N ASP A 79 0.46 6.32 20.91
CA ASP A 79 1.42 5.23 20.84
C ASP A 79 2.60 5.59 19.90
N PRO A 80 3.87 5.29 20.26
CA PRO A 80 5.03 5.66 19.46
C PRO A 80 4.98 5.18 18.00
N THR A 81 4.40 4.01 17.73
CA THR A 81 4.32 3.46 16.37
C THR A 81 3.32 4.21 15.50
N ILE A 82 2.18 4.60 16.08
CA ILE A 82 1.17 5.44 15.42
C ILE A 82 1.73 6.85 15.19
N ARG A 83 2.44 7.40 16.18
CA ARG A 83 3.08 8.71 16.06
C ARG A 83 4.11 8.75 14.93
N GLU A 84 4.97 7.74 14.82
CA GLU A 84 5.94 7.61 13.73
C GLU A 84 5.24 7.53 12.35
N GLN A 85 4.12 6.81 12.24
CA GLN A 85 3.34 6.75 10.99
C GLN A 85 2.78 8.12 10.58
N ILE A 86 2.28 8.90 11.55
CA ILE A 86 1.75 10.25 11.36
C ILE A 86 2.87 11.22 10.96
N GLU A 87 3.98 11.26 11.71
CA GLU A 87 5.12 12.17 11.47
C GLU A 87 5.78 11.92 10.09
N ASN A 88 5.73 10.69 9.58
CA ASN A 88 6.26 10.31 8.28
C ASN A 88 5.32 10.61 7.09
N VAL A 89 4.07 11.06 7.29
CA VAL A 89 3.12 11.26 6.19
C VAL A 89 3.58 12.30 5.17
N GLU A 90 4.18 13.41 5.61
CA GLU A 90 4.67 14.45 4.67
C GLU A 90 5.94 13.99 3.93
N GLU A 91 6.70 13.02 4.45
CA GLU A 91 7.75 12.35 3.68
C GLU A 91 7.15 11.37 2.65
N ARG A 92 6.13 10.58 3.02
CA ARG A 92 5.39 9.72 2.07
C ARG A 92 4.78 10.52 0.92
N ILE A 93 4.18 11.68 1.22
CA ILE A 93 3.64 12.63 0.23
C ILE A 93 4.78 13.21 -0.63
N GLY A 94 5.92 13.56 -0.03
CA GLY A 94 7.07 14.09 -0.74
C GLY A 94 7.73 13.10 -1.71
N ASN A 95 7.78 11.82 -1.32
CA ASN A 95 8.23 10.73 -2.16
C ASN A 95 7.23 10.46 -3.29
N ALA A 96 5.92 10.45 -3.01
CA ALA A 96 4.88 10.30 -4.03
C ALA A 96 4.93 11.42 -5.11
N ARG A 97 5.18 12.67 -4.70
CA ARG A 97 5.42 13.80 -5.62
C ARG A 97 6.60 13.54 -6.56
N GLN A 98 7.71 13.03 -6.04
CA GLN A 98 8.88 12.67 -6.86
C GLN A 98 8.58 11.51 -7.81
N SER A 99 7.97 10.42 -7.33
CA SER A 99 7.62 9.27 -8.18
C SER A 99 6.66 9.64 -9.32
N ILE A 100 5.67 10.51 -9.07
CA ILE A 100 4.76 11.00 -10.11
C ILE A 100 5.45 11.96 -11.09
N LEU A 101 6.43 12.76 -10.63
CA LEU A 101 7.27 13.56 -11.53
C LEU A 101 8.16 12.69 -12.42
N ASP A 102 8.81 11.67 -11.87
CA ASP A 102 9.65 10.75 -12.66
C ASP A 102 8.84 9.94 -13.67
N LEU A 103 7.64 9.48 -13.30
CA LEU A 103 6.70 8.87 -14.24
C LEU A 103 6.33 9.84 -15.36
N GLN A 104 5.96 11.08 -15.04
CA GLN A 104 5.64 12.09 -16.05
C GLN A 104 6.85 12.42 -16.95
N ILE A 105 8.07 12.44 -16.42
CA ILE A 105 9.28 12.61 -17.22
C ILE A 105 9.41 11.46 -18.23
N ASN A 106 9.24 10.21 -17.77
CA ASN A 106 9.32 9.04 -18.64
C ASN A 106 8.22 9.04 -19.73
N THR A 107 6.99 9.41 -19.37
CA THR A 107 5.89 9.56 -20.33
C THR A 107 6.19 10.63 -21.39
N THR A 108 6.61 11.84 -20.99
CA THR A 108 6.89 12.92 -21.95
C THR A 108 8.13 12.64 -22.80
N LEU A 109 9.13 11.93 -22.30
CA LEU A 109 10.26 11.45 -23.12
C LEU A 109 9.78 10.54 -24.27
N LEU A 110 8.86 9.62 -23.98
CA LEU A 110 8.26 8.73 -24.97
C LEU A 110 7.44 9.55 -26.00
N GLU A 111 6.63 10.50 -25.55
CA GLU A 111 5.82 11.38 -26.41
C GLU A 111 6.68 12.29 -27.31
N VAL A 112 7.81 12.80 -26.82
CA VAL A 112 8.75 13.63 -27.62
C VAL A 112 9.40 12.76 -28.70
N GLU A 113 9.88 11.57 -28.38
CA GLU A 113 10.46 10.65 -29.38
C GLU A 113 9.42 10.15 -30.39
N ALA A 114 8.20 9.83 -29.94
CA ALA A 114 7.11 9.37 -30.80
C ALA A 114 6.74 10.43 -31.84
N ARG A 115 6.58 11.69 -31.41
CA ARG A 115 6.38 12.84 -32.32
C ARG A 115 7.57 13.06 -33.25
N ARG A 116 8.81 12.92 -32.77
CA ARG A 116 10.02 13.02 -33.62
C ARG A 116 10.05 11.97 -34.73
N ARG A 117 9.47 10.78 -34.48
CA ARG A 117 9.34 9.69 -35.46
C ARG A 117 8.00 9.68 -36.22
N ALA A 118 7.09 10.62 -35.96
CA ALA A 118 5.73 10.67 -36.50
C ALA A 118 4.91 9.37 -36.30
N ILE A 119 5.05 8.74 -35.13
CA ILE A 119 4.29 7.55 -34.70
C ILE A 119 3.64 7.80 -33.32
N THR A 120 2.76 6.90 -32.87
CA THR A 120 2.19 6.99 -31.51
C THR A 120 3.17 6.46 -30.45
N SER A 121 3.01 6.92 -29.20
CA SER A 121 3.80 6.42 -28.06
C SER A 121 3.69 4.90 -27.88
N HIS A 122 2.50 4.33 -28.14
CA HIS A 122 2.27 2.88 -28.16
C HIS A 122 3.07 2.18 -29.26
N GLN A 123 3.02 2.67 -30.50
CA GLN A 123 3.81 2.12 -31.61
C GLN A 123 5.32 2.21 -31.35
N LEU A 124 5.79 3.27 -30.69
CA LEU A 124 7.19 3.41 -30.29
C LEU A 124 7.60 2.38 -29.24
N TYR A 125 6.78 2.17 -28.20
CA TYR A 125 7.01 1.15 -27.18
C TYR A 125 7.04 -0.27 -27.77
N GLU A 126 6.06 -0.60 -28.61
CA GLU A 126 5.98 -1.86 -29.36
C GLU A 126 7.26 -2.17 -30.17
N LEU A 127 7.83 -1.14 -30.83
CA LEU A 127 9.03 -1.29 -31.66
C LEU A 127 10.35 -1.34 -30.87
N GLU A 128 10.44 -0.62 -29.74
CA GLU A 128 11.69 -0.47 -28.98
C GLU A 128 11.81 -1.44 -27.80
N VAL A 129 10.68 -1.96 -27.30
CA VAL A 129 10.56 -2.86 -26.15
C VAL A 129 9.95 -4.19 -26.57
N VAL A 130 8.64 -4.25 -26.85
CA VAL A 130 7.88 -5.52 -27.00
C VAL A 130 8.48 -6.46 -28.05
N LYS A 131 8.72 -5.96 -29.27
CA LYS A 131 9.33 -6.74 -30.37
C LYS A 131 10.79 -7.15 -30.14
N ARG A 132 11.40 -6.74 -29.03
CA ARG A 132 12.77 -7.10 -28.64
C ARG A 132 12.82 -8.03 -27.42
N ILE A 133 11.68 -8.39 -26.83
CA ILE A 133 11.63 -9.34 -25.72
C ILE A 133 12.11 -10.71 -26.21
N PRO A 134 13.17 -11.30 -25.63
CA PRO A 134 13.59 -12.65 -25.97
C PRO A 134 12.64 -13.67 -25.33
N VAL A 135 12.25 -14.70 -26.10
CA VAL A 135 11.49 -15.83 -25.57
C VAL A 135 12.39 -16.63 -24.59
N PRO A 136 12.00 -16.85 -23.33
CA PRO A 136 12.78 -17.64 -22.38
C PRO A 136 13.01 -19.07 -22.89
N THR A 137 14.26 -19.52 -22.91
CA THR A 137 14.57 -20.90 -23.33
C THR A 137 14.22 -21.90 -22.21
N PRO A 138 13.91 -23.18 -22.53
CA PRO A 138 13.65 -24.21 -21.52
C PRO A 138 14.78 -24.39 -20.51
N ALA A 139 16.04 -24.16 -20.92
CA ALA A 139 17.20 -24.21 -20.03
C ALA A 139 17.20 -23.05 -19.02
N GLN A 140 16.84 -21.84 -19.44
CA GLN A 140 16.75 -20.68 -18.53
C GLN A 140 15.55 -20.80 -17.58
N ILE A 141 14.40 -21.28 -18.05
CA ILE A 141 13.22 -21.54 -17.19
C ILE A 141 13.58 -22.60 -16.14
N LYS A 142 14.24 -23.70 -16.56
CA LYS A 142 14.72 -24.72 -15.62
C LYS A 142 15.71 -24.15 -14.61
N GLN A 143 16.66 -23.33 -15.05
CA GLN A 143 17.63 -22.67 -14.16
C GLN A 143 16.93 -21.77 -13.13
N PHE A 144 15.96 -20.96 -13.54
CA PHE A 144 15.19 -20.12 -12.63
C PHE A 144 14.44 -20.94 -11.57
N VAL A 145 13.79 -22.05 -11.97
CA VAL A 145 13.15 -22.97 -11.02
C VAL A 145 14.18 -23.65 -10.12
N ASP A 146 15.35 -24.01 -10.64
CA ASP A 146 16.42 -24.64 -9.86
C ASP A 146 17.04 -23.70 -8.81
N ASP A 147 17.16 -22.40 -9.12
CA ASP A 147 17.69 -21.37 -8.22
C ASP A 147 16.66 -20.93 -7.16
N ASN A 148 15.36 -21.14 -7.41
CA ASN A 148 14.25 -20.74 -6.54
C ASN A 148 13.43 -21.94 -6.00
N LYS A 149 14.06 -23.12 -5.82
CA LYS A 149 13.39 -24.39 -5.49
C LYS A 149 12.38 -24.31 -4.35
N GLU A 150 12.73 -23.61 -3.26
CA GLU A 150 11.88 -23.47 -2.07
C GLU A 150 10.51 -22.83 -2.39
N GLN A 151 10.43 -22.00 -3.44
CA GLN A 151 9.20 -21.33 -3.87
C GLN A 151 8.31 -22.24 -4.75
N PHE A 152 8.88 -23.28 -5.35
CA PHE A 152 8.21 -24.18 -6.31
C PHE A 152 8.10 -25.63 -5.81
N GLU A 153 8.51 -25.91 -4.58
CA GLU A 153 8.45 -27.25 -3.99
C GLU A 153 7.01 -27.76 -3.89
N GLY A 154 6.78 -29.02 -4.26
CA GLY A 154 5.46 -29.64 -4.29
C GLY A 154 4.52 -29.15 -5.41
N MET A 155 4.95 -28.20 -6.26
CA MET A 155 4.15 -27.72 -7.39
C MET A 155 4.30 -28.62 -8.63
N ASP A 156 3.24 -28.67 -9.44
CA ASP A 156 3.22 -29.38 -10.72
C ASP A 156 4.10 -28.67 -11.77
N PRO A 157 5.19 -29.29 -12.28
CA PRO A 157 6.08 -28.67 -13.26
C PRO A 157 5.38 -28.21 -14.54
N ALA A 158 4.27 -28.85 -14.93
CA ALA A 158 3.49 -28.45 -16.10
C ALA A 158 2.77 -27.10 -15.90
N LYS A 159 2.56 -26.66 -14.66
CA LYS A 159 2.01 -25.35 -14.30
C LYS A 159 3.09 -24.32 -13.97
N VAL A 160 4.17 -24.75 -13.31
CA VAL A 160 5.32 -23.87 -12.99
C VAL A 160 5.99 -23.36 -14.27
N THR A 161 6.23 -24.23 -15.25
CA THR A 161 6.95 -23.87 -16.49
C THR A 161 6.35 -22.65 -17.22
N PRO A 162 5.04 -22.59 -17.55
CA PRO A 162 4.45 -21.41 -18.19
C PRO A 162 4.37 -20.18 -17.28
N GLN A 163 4.21 -20.35 -15.95
CA GLN A 163 4.21 -19.23 -15.00
C GLN A 163 5.58 -18.57 -14.93
N VAL A 164 6.66 -19.35 -14.84
CA VAL A 164 8.03 -18.84 -14.86
C VAL A 164 8.38 -18.24 -16.22
N ALA A 165 7.90 -18.81 -17.33
CA ALA A 165 8.08 -18.22 -18.65
C ALA A 165 7.43 -16.83 -18.76
N ALA A 166 6.23 -16.63 -18.21
CA ALA A 166 5.57 -15.32 -18.15
C ALA A 166 6.34 -14.34 -17.25
N LEU A 167 6.70 -14.75 -16.03
CA LEU A 167 7.50 -13.92 -15.12
C LEU A 167 8.82 -13.46 -15.76
N MET A 168 9.54 -14.37 -16.41
CA MET A 168 10.78 -14.04 -17.11
C MET A 168 10.56 -13.11 -18.30
N HIS A 169 9.44 -13.25 -19.02
CA HIS A 169 9.04 -12.34 -20.09
C HIS A 169 8.83 -10.92 -19.55
N ASP A 170 8.09 -10.77 -18.45
CA ASP A 170 7.80 -9.47 -17.82
C ASP A 170 9.09 -8.82 -17.25
N GLU A 171 10.01 -9.62 -16.70
CA GLU A 171 11.34 -9.13 -16.30
C GLU A 171 12.18 -8.68 -17.50
N TYR A 172 12.10 -9.35 -18.66
CA TYR A 172 12.80 -8.92 -19.87
C TYR A 172 12.18 -7.63 -20.43
N GLU A 173 10.85 -7.52 -20.45
CA GLU A 173 10.14 -6.33 -20.86
C GLU A 173 10.56 -5.12 -20.01
N SER A 174 10.49 -5.27 -18.68
CA SER A 174 10.87 -4.23 -17.71
C SER A 174 12.31 -3.76 -17.94
N ARG A 175 13.27 -4.69 -18.08
CA ARG A 175 14.68 -4.36 -18.37
C ARG A 175 14.87 -3.65 -19.71
N LEU A 176 14.10 -4.00 -20.74
CA LEU A 176 14.14 -3.36 -22.06
C LEU A 176 13.50 -1.95 -22.02
N ALA A 177 12.42 -1.77 -21.27
CA ALA A 177 11.76 -0.50 -21.03
C ALA A 177 12.70 0.47 -20.29
N ASP A 178 13.32 0.03 -19.18
CA ASP A 178 14.31 0.81 -18.44
C ASP A 178 15.50 1.21 -19.32
N ALA A 179 16.06 0.24 -20.05
CA ALA A 179 17.16 0.50 -20.98
C ALA A 179 16.75 1.47 -22.10
N PHE A 180 15.49 1.46 -22.53
CA PHE A 180 14.97 2.41 -23.52
C PHE A 180 14.79 3.82 -22.92
N VAL A 181 14.18 3.95 -21.74
CA VAL A 181 14.07 5.22 -21.01
C VAL A 181 15.45 5.83 -20.76
N LEU A 182 16.46 5.03 -20.39
CA LEU A 182 17.84 5.47 -20.23
C LEU A 182 18.49 5.92 -21.55
N ARG A 183 18.10 5.37 -22.71
CA ARG A 183 18.50 5.92 -24.02
C ARG A 183 17.80 7.26 -24.28
N LEU A 184 16.50 7.36 -24.04
CA LEU A 184 15.73 8.60 -24.22
C LEU A 184 16.26 9.75 -23.37
N ARG A 185 16.54 9.51 -22.07
CA ARG A 185 17.15 10.48 -21.14
C ARG A 185 18.54 10.96 -21.57
N LYS A 186 19.25 10.21 -22.44
CA LYS A 186 20.55 10.61 -23.02
C LYS A 186 20.41 11.38 -24.34
N SER A 187 19.37 11.10 -25.13
CA SER A 187 19.15 11.73 -26.44
C SER A 187 18.24 12.95 -26.42
N ILE A 188 17.39 13.09 -25.41
CA ILE A 188 16.43 14.20 -25.25
C ILE A 188 16.85 15.03 -24.03
N PRO A 189 17.06 16.34 -24.17
CA PRO A 189 17.40 17.20 -23.03
C PRO A 189 16.30 17.18 -21.96
N VAL A 190 16.70 16.93 -20.70
CA VAL A 190 15.85 17.05 -19.52
C VAL A 190 16.48 18.09 -18.59
N VAL A 191 15.80 19.20 -18.38
CA VAL A 191 16.26 20.31 -17.54
C VAL A 191 15.32 20.45 -16.35
N MET A 192 15.79 20.10 -15.16
CA MET A 192 15.01 20.26 -13.92
C MET A 192 14.78 21.74 -13.62
N GLY A 193 13.57 22.05 -13.15
CA GLY A 193 13.13 23.39 -12.76
C GLY A 193 12.95 23.49 -11.25
N VAL A 194 11.77 23.94 -10.81
CA VAL A 194 11.43 24.05 -9.38
C VAL A 194 11.26 22.65 -8.76
N ASP A 195 11.79 22.44 -7.56
CA ASP A 195 11.60 21.20 -6.81
C ASP A 195 10.11 20.98 -6.53
N VAL A 196 9.58 19.80 -6.87
CA VAL A 196 8.17 19.42 -6.68
C VAL A 196 7.72 19.44 -5.21
N ASN A 197 8.66 19.39 -4.26
CA ASN A 197 8.42 19.50 -2.82
C ASN A 197 8.55 20.93 -2.28
N THR A 198 8.75 21.94 -3.13
CA THR A 198 8.74 23.35 -2.72
C THR A 198 7.40 23.70 -2.06
N PRO A 199 7.38 24.21 -0.82
CA PRO A 199 6.15 24.63 -0.16
C PRO A 199 5.41 25.72 -0.97
N ASN A 200 4.08 25.61 -1.04
CA ASN A 200 3.21 26.57 -1.74
C ASN A 200 3.59 26.85 -3.20
N ILE A 201 4.09 25.82 -3.90
CA ILE A 201 4.46 25.92 -5.32
C ILE A 201 3.30 26.39 -6.20
N SER A 202 3.56 27.37 -7.07
CA SER A 202 2.58 27.87 -8.03
C SER A 202 2.16 26.75 -9.00
N PRO A 203 0.86 26.61 -9.34
CA PRO A 203 0.40 25.66 -10.37
C PRO A 203 1.10 25.84 -11.72
N ASP A 204 1.53 27.06 -12.05
CA ASP A 204 2.26 27.38 -13.28
C ASP A 204 3.77 27.17 -13.21
N ALA A 205 4.32 26.82 -12.03
CA ALA A 205 5.74 26.55 -11.87
C ALA A 205 6.17 25.38 -12.76
N VAL A 206 7.24 25.59 -13.54
CA VAL A 206 7.84 24.53 -14.37
C VAL A 206 8.74 23.66 -13.50
N LEU A 207 8.36 22.39 -13.35
CA LEU A 207 9.11 21.40 -12.57
C LEU A 207 10.27 20.80 -13.37
N VAL A 208 10.09 20.66 -14.68
CA VAL A 208 11.07 20.11 -15.61
C VAL A 208 10.73 20.54 -17.04
N THR A 209 11.73 20.75 -17.89
CA THR A 209 11.57 20.95 -19.34
C THR A 209 12.19 19.77 -20.08
N ILE A 210 11.43 19.11 -20.96
CA ILE A 210 11.82 17.87 -21.64
C ILE A 210 11.73 18.10 -23.15
N GLY A 211 12.85 18.04 -23.86
CA GLY A 211 12.89 18.28 -25.31
C GLY A 211 12.32 19.65 -25.71
N GLY A 212 12.45 20.66 -24.84
CA GLY A 212 11.86 21.99 -25.01
C GLY A 212 10.41 22.14 -24.51
N GLN A 213 9.79 21.08 -23.98
CA GLN A 213 8.41 21.13 -23.48
C GLN A 213 8.36 21.28 -21.95
N PRO A 214 7.75 22.34 -21.41
CA PRO A 214 7.66 22.56 -19.97
C PRO A 214 6.56 21.70 -19.34
N VAL A 215 6.90 20.95 -18.28
CA VAL A 215 5.96 20.25 -17.41
C VAL A 215 5.68 21.12 -16.20
N LYS A 216 4.42 21.56 -16.06
CA LYS A 216 3.94 22.42 -14.97
C LYS A 216 3.48 21.62 -13.75
N ALA A 217 3.54 22.23 -12.57
CA ALA A 217 3.07 21.64 -11.32
C ALA A 217 1.57 21.28 -11.34
N SER A 218 0.73 22.05 -12.02
CA SER A 218 -0.72 21.79 -12.15
C SER A 218 -1.05 20.38 -12.66
N LEU A 219 -0.30 19.88 -13.66
CA LEU A 219 -0.49 18.55 -14.24
C LEU A 219 -0.27 17.44 -13.21
N LEU A 220 0.74 17.59 -12.34
CA LEU A 220 1.03 16.61 -11.30
C LEU A 220 0.06 16.74 -10.12
N ASN A 221 -0.33 17.96 -9.75
CA ASN A 221 -1.26 18.22 -8.66
C ASN A 221 -2.60 17.48 -8.87
N GLU A 222 -3.15 17.48 -10.09
CA GLU A 222 -4.37 16.72 -10.40
C GLU A 222 -4.21 15.21 -10.21
N ARG A 223 -3.09 14.63 -10.64
CA ARG A 223 -2.80 13.19 -10.45
C ARG A 223 -2.52 12.84 -8.99
N LEU A 224 -1.95 13.77 -8.23
CA LEU A 224 -1.59 13.58 -6.82
C LEU A 224 -2.78 13.71 -5.87
N LYS A 225 -3.85 14.44 -6.25
CA LYS A 225 -5.09 14.60 -5.45
C LYS A 225 -5.55 13.31 -4.76
N PRO A 226 -5.90 12.21 -5.47
CA PRO A 226 -6.40 10.99 -4.84
C PRO A 226 -5.34 10.27 -3.98
N ILE A 227 -4.06 10.34 -4.38
CA ILE A 227 -2.95 9.70 -3.66
C ILE A 227 -2.73 10.39 -2.31
N ILE A 228 -2.64 11.73 -2.31
CA ILE A 228 -2.44 12.55 -1.10
C ILE A 228 -3.69 12.47 -0.21
N TYR A 229 -4.90 12.51 -0.79
CA TYR A 229 -6.14 12.34 -0.03
C TYR A 229 -6.14 11.02 0.74
N ARG A 230 -5.85 9.89 0.08
CA ARG A 230 -5.79 8.58 0.75
C ARG A 230 -4.78 8.56 1.90
N MET A 231 -3.60 9.14 1.72
CA MET A 231 -2.59 9.23 2.79
C MET A 231 -3.05 10.11 3.97
N ARG A 232 -3.81 11.18 3.71
CA ARG A 232 -4.35 12.05 4.77
C ARG A 232 -5.53 11.40 5.51
N VAL A 233 -6.39 10.65 4.81
CA VAL A 233 -7.48 9.89 5.44
C VAL A 233 -6.92 8.77 6.31
N GLU A 234 -5.90 8.04 5.83
CA GLU A 234 -5.20 7.01 6.61
C GLU A 234 -4.65 7.56 7.94
N VAL A 235 -4.06 8.78 7.92
CA VAL A 235 -3.61 9.48 9.13
C VAL A 235 -4.78 9.91 10.02
N TYR A 236 -5.81 10.55 9.45
CA TYR A 236 -6.98 10.99 10.20
C TYR A 236 -7.69 9.82 10.90
N ASP A 237 -7.89 8.70 10.20
CA ASP A 237 -8.53 7.50 10.77
C ASP A 237 -7.69 6.91 11.91
N ALA A 238 -6.36 6.90 11.78
CA ALA A 238 -5.45 6.44 12.83
C ALA A 238 -5.49 7.37 14.06
N GLU A 239 -5.38 8.69 13.86
CA GLU A 239 -5.49 9.70 14.92
C GLU A 239 -6.85 9.62 15.63
N ARG A 240 -7.94 9.59 14.86
CA ARG A 240 -9.32 9.54 15.34
C ARG A 240 -9.57 8.29 16.17
N LYS A 241 -9.17 7.12 15.66
CA LYS A 241 -9.32 5.82 16.36
C LYS A 241 -8.52 5.78 17.66
N GLN A 242 -7.25 6.19 17.64
CA GLN A 242 -6.40 6.13 18.83
C GLN A 242 -6.87 7.13 19.90
N ALA A 243 -7.29 8.34 19.49
CA ALA A 243 -7.89 9.31 20.39
C ALA A 243 -9.25 8.86 20.94
N GLU A 244 -10.05 8.08 20.19
CA GLU A 244 -11.28 7.48 20.73
C GLU A 244 -11.01 6.52 21.87
N GLN A 245 -10.00 5.64 21.72
CA GLN A 245 -9.59 4.70 22.76
C GLN A 245 -9.14 5.42 24.03
N MET A 246 -8.30 6.46 23.89
CA MET A 246 -7.86 7.28 25.04
C MET A 246 -9.01 8.00 25.73
N VAL A 247 -10.01 8.46 24.99
CA VAL A 247 -11.22 9.05 25.57
C VAL A 247 -12.00 8.01 26.37
N ASP A 248 -12.14 6.77 25.89
CA ASP A 248 -12.79 5.70 26.65
C ASP A 248 -12.01 5.31 27.90
N ASP A 249 -10.68 5.16 27.81
CA ASP A 249 -9.81 4.81 28.94
C ASP A 249 -9.85 5.89 30.03
N LEU A 250 -9.76 7.18 29.65
CA LEU A 250 -9.83 8.29 30.60
C LEU A 250 -11.21 8.44 31.23
N LEU A 251 -12.28 8.14 30.49
CA LEU A 251 -13.64 8.14 31.03
C LEU A 251 -13.88 6.97 31.99
N LEU A 252 -13.36 5.79 31.68
CA LEU A 252 -13.39 4.63 32.57
C LEU A 252 -12.62 4.93 33.86
N LEU A 253 -11.42 5.51 33.76
CA LEU A 253 -10.62 5.94 34.91
C LEU A 253 -11.31 7.04 35.73
N ALA A 254 -11.96 8.00 35.10
CA ALA A 254 -12.72 9.05 35.79
C ALA A 254 -13.90 8.48 36.58
N GLU A 255 -14.66 7.54 36.03
CA GLU A 255 -15.74 6.85 36.75
C GLU A 255 -15.20 5.92 37.85
N ALA A 256 -14.05 5.26 37.63
CA ALA A 256 -13.37 4.45 38.63
C ALA A 256 -12.97 5.29 39.86
N ASN A 257 -12.33 6.43 39.63
CA ASN A 257 -11.99 7.42 40.66
C ASN A 257 -13.23 7.95 41.39
N LYS A 258 -14.31 8.28 40.67
CA LYS A 258 -15.58 8.73 41.24
C LYS A 258 -16.28 7.66 42.10
N ARG A 259 -16.16 6.39 41.73
CA ARG A 259 -16.67 5.23 42.50
C ARG A 259 -15.71 4.73 43.59
N GLN A 260 -14.48 5.27 43.64
CA GLN A 260 -13.40 4.83 44.53
C GLN A 260 -13.04 3.33 44.36
N VAL A 261 -13.02 2.85 43.11
CA VAL A 261 -12.64 1.48 42.73
C VAL A 261 -11.62 1.48 41.60
N GLY A 262 -11.03 0.33 41.26
CA GLY A 262 -10.21 0.18 40.05
C GLY A 262 -11.06 0.12 38.77
N PRO A 263 -10.53 0.52 37.59
CA PRO A 263 -11.20 0.36 36.29
C PRO A 263 -11.73 -1.06 36.05
N GLU A 264 -10.98 -2.07 36.49
CA GLU A 264 -11.28 -3.50 36.35
C GLU A 264 -12.55 -3.90 37.09
N GLU A 265 -12.87 -3.24 38.21
CA GLU A 265 -14.11 -3.46 38.97
C GLU A 265 -15.34 -2.97 38.19
N ILE A 266 -15.20 -1.87 37.44
CA ILE A 266 -16.24 -1.37 36.54
C ILE A 266 -16.38 -2.32 35.35
N VAL A 267 -15.29 -2.71 34.69
CA VAL A 267 -15.35 -3.67 33.58
C VAL A 267 -15.99 -4.99 34.04
N ARG A 268 -15.64 -5.51 35.22
CA ARG A 268 -16.23 -6.75 35.72
C ARG A 268 -17.74 -6.62 35.94
N LYS A 269 -18.20 -5.57 36.65
CA LYS A 269 -19.62 -5.35 36.96
C LYS A 269 -20.46 -4.94 35.77
N GLU A 270 -19.93 -4.11 34.89
CA GLU A 270 -20.70 -3.51 33.80
C GLU A 270 -20.67 -4.34 32.52
N ILE A 271 -19.61 -5.15 32.32
CA ILE A 271 -19.40 -6.01 31.15
C ILE A 271 -19.33 -7.49 31.58
N SER A 272 -18.27 -7.93 32.27
CA SER A 272 -17.96 -9.37 32.42
C SER A 272 -19.06 -10.18 33.11
N GLU A 273 -19.67 -9.65 34.18
CA GLU A 273 -20.79 -10.26 34.91
C GLU A 273 -22.12 -10.20 34.13
N LYS A 274 -22.20 -9.37 33.08
CA LYS A 274 -23.38 -9.21 32.22
C LYS A 274 -23.30 -9.95 30.89
N VAL A 275 -22.12 -10.46 30.50
CA VAL A 275 -21.96 -11.26 29.26
C VAL A 275 -22.86 -12.48 29.35
N LYS A 276 -23.80 -12.59 28.42
CA LYS A 276 -24.72 -13.72 28.35
C LYS A 276 -24.01 -14.96 27.81
N THR A 277 -24.28 -16.12 28.40
CA THR A 277 -24.02 -17.41 27.76
C THR A 277 -25.13 -17.67 26.73
N PRO A 278 -24.81 -17.77 25.43
CA PRO A 278 -25.81 -18.04 24.39
C PRO A 278 -26.54 -19.36 24.64
N THR A 279 -27.85 -19.35 24.46
CA THR A 279 -28.68 -20.55 24.50
C THR A 279 -28.53 -21.37 23.21
N GLU A 280 -28.83 -22.65 23.27
CA GLU A 280 -28.82 -23.54 22.09
C GLU A 280 -29.73 -23.04 20.96
N ALA A 281 -30.85 -22.40 21.31
CA ALA A 281 -31.76 -21.80 20.33
C ALA A 281 -31.12 -20.60 19.61
N GLU A 282 -30.36 -19.76 20.31
CA GLU A 282 -29.64 -18.62 19.72
C GLU A 282 -28.48 -19.09 18.83
N VAL A 283 -27.73 -20.11 19.27
CA VAL A 283 -26.63 -20.71 18.48
C VAL A 283 -27.17 -21.38 17.21
N ALA A 284 -28.25 -22.17 17.32
CA ALA A 284 -28.89 -22.81 16.16
C ALA A 284 -29.47 -21.78 15.18
N LYS A 285 -30.17 -20.75 15.71
CA LYS A 285 -30.71 -19.65 14.89
C LYS A 285 -29.60 -18.93 14.12
N PHE A 286 -28.52 -18.52 14.81
CA PHE A 286 -27.40 -17.82 14.17
C PHE A 286 -26.77 -18.68 13.07
N TYR A 287 -26.59 -19.98 13.32
CA TYR A 287 -26.09 -20.91 12.30
C TYR A 287 -27.01 -21.00 11.09
N ASP A 288 -28.32 -21.19 11.28
CA ASP A 288 -29.27 -21.33 10.17
C ASP A 288 -29.39 -20.03 9.34
N GLU A 289 -29.35 -18.86 9.99
CA GLU A 289 -29.34 -17.55 9.31
C GLU A 289 -28.05 -17.28 8.52
N ASN A 290 -26.90 -17.83 8.96
CA ASN A 290 -25.59 -17.57 8.36
C ASN A 290 -24.97 -18.77 7.61
N LYS A 291 -25.72 -19.87 7.46
CA LYS A 291 -25.26 -21.18 6.95
C LYS A 291 -24.53 -21.15 5.61
N SER A 292 -24.87 -20.21 4.73
CA SER A 292 -24.22 -20.03 3.42
C SER A 292 -22.79 -19.49 3.50
N ARG A 293 -22.39 -18.91 4.64
CA ARG A 293 -21.08 -18.30 4.90
C ARG A 293 -20.22 -19.11 5.86
N ILE A 294 -20.81 -20.12 6.50
CA ILE A 294 -20.20 -20.93 7.56
C ILE A 294 -19.78 -22.28 6.97
N ALA A 295 -18.54 -22.69 7.23
CA ALA A 295 -18.02 -24.00 6.83
C ALA A 295 -18.07 -24.99 8.01
N GLY A 296 -18.63 -26.17 7.77
CA GLY A 296 -18.87 -27.19 8.80
C GLY A 296 -20.35 -27.36 9.15
N ASP A 297 -20.67 -28.43 9.86
CA ASP A 297 -22.00 -28.64 10.43
C ASP A 297 -22.11 -28.00 11.83
N LEU A 298 -23.33 -27.75 12.30
CA LEU A 298 -23.57 -27.11 13.59
C LEU A 298 -22.82 -27.79 14.76
N ASN A 299 -22.68 -29.12 14.79
CA ASN A 299 -22.04 -29.80 15.92
C ASN A 299 -20.53 -29.58 15.95
N SER A 300 -19.85 -29.56 14.79
CA SER A 300 -18.40 -29.37 14.72
C SER A 300 -17.95 -27.95 15.07
N ILE A 301 -18.82 -26.95 14.85
CA ILE A 301 -18.51 -25.53 15.09
C ILE A 301 -19.19 -24.91 16.31
N ARG A 302 -20.10 -25.64 17.00
CA ARG A 302 -20.94 -25.12 18.11
C ARG A 302 -20.17 -24.27 19.11
N ASN A 303 -19.02 -24.76 19.58
CA ASN A 303 -18.18 -24.06 20.55
C ASN A 303 -17.59 -22.75 19.98
N GLN A 304 -17.27 -22.71 18.69
CA GLN A 304 -16.78 -21.49 18.02
C GLN A 304 -17.91 -20.45 17.92
N LEU A 305 -19.14 -20.88 17.62
CA LEU A 305 -20.31 -19.99 17.59
C LEU A 305 -20.67 -19.45 18.98
N VAL A 306 -20.58 -20.28 20.02
CA VAL A 306 -20.76 -19.83 21.42
C VAL A 306 -19.73 -18.75 21.77
N VAL A 307 -18.45 -18.98 21.49
CA VAL A 307 -17.38 -17.99 21.73
C VAL A 307 -17.56 -16.72 20.89
N TYR A 308 -18.01 -16.85 19.63
CA TYR A 308 -18.32 -15.70 18.77
C TYR A 308 -19.45 -14.84 19.36
N LEU A 309 -20.58 -15.46 19.71
CA LEU A 309 -21.75 -14.76 20.26
C LEU A 309 -21.46 -14.15 21.65
N GLN A 310 -20.65 -14.81 22.50
CA GLN A 310 -20.16 -14.22 23.76
C GLN A 310 -19.28 -13.00 23.52
N ASN A 311 -18.43 -13.01 22.48
CA ASN A 311 -17.62 -11.85 22.11
C ASN A 311 -18.48 -10.71 21.52
N GLU A 312 -19.53 -11.01 20.75
CA GLU A 312 -20.48 -10.00 20.26
C GLU A 312 -21.25 -9.34 21.42
N ASP A 313 -21.79 -10.14 22.35
CA ASP A 313 -22.51 -9.66 23.53
C ASP A 313 -21.61 -8.78 24.41
N ARG A 314 -20.34 -9.18 24.58
CA ARG A 314 -19.29 -8.39 25.25
C ARG A 314 -18.99 -7.07 24.53
N GLN A 315 -18.77 -7.08 23.21
CA GLN A 315 -18.52 -5.85 22.44
C GLN A 315 -19.70 -4.87 22.51
N ARG A 316 -20.95 -5.38 22.54
CA ARG A 316 -22.13 -4.54 22.77
C ARG A 316 -22.08 -3.89 24.16
N LEU A 317 -21.79 -4.66 25.21
CA LEU A 317 -21.68 -4.13 26.58
C LEU A 317 -20.54 -3.11 26.73
N GLU A 318 -19.39 -3.34 26.10
CA GLU A 318 -18.27 -2.39 26.01
C GLU A 318 -18.72 -1.07 25.37
N LYS A 319 -19.44 -1.14 24.24
CA LYS A 319 -20.01 0.02 23.53
C LYS A 319 -21.10 0.74 24.34
N ASP A 320 -21.97 0.00 25.03
CA ASP A 320 -23.03 0.56 25.87
C ASP A 320 -22.42 1.34 27.07
N LEU A 321 -21.39 0.78 27.71
CA LEU A 321 -20.63 1.43 28.79
C LEU A 321 -19.93 2.70 28.28
N SER A 322 -19.17 2.62 27.19
CA SER A 322 -18.54 3.78 26.53
C SER A 322 -19.58 4.88 26.24
N THR A 323 -20.71 4.52 25.65
CA THR A 323 -21.81 5.45 25.34
C THR A 323 -22.39 6.09 26.62
N GLN A 324 -22.53 5.33 27.71
CA GLN A 324 -23.01 5.85 28.99
C GLN A 324 -22.01 6.82 29.63
N LEU A 325 -20.72 6.51 29.60
CA LEU A 325 -19.68 7.38 30.17
C LEU A 325 -19.56 8.69 29.36
N ARG A 326 -19.56 8.60 28.02
CA ARG A 326 -19.49 9.76 27.11
C ARG A 326 -20.67 10.72 27.26
N LYS A 327 -21.87 10.28 27.67
CA LYS A 327 -23.05 11.15 27.90
C LYS A 327 -22.83 12.22 28.98
N ASN A 328 -21.97 11.96 29.96
CA ASN A 328 -21.67 12.89 31.05
C ASN A 328 -20.34 13.65 30.84
N ALA A 329 -19.73 13.51 29.66
CA ALA A 329 -18.43 14.06 29.33
C ALA A 329 -18.54 15.32 28.46
N GLN A 330 -17.68 16.30 28.70
CA GLN A 330 -17.53 17.43 27.80
C GLN A 330 -16.46 17.11 26.75
N LEU A 331 -16.91 16.65 25.58
CA LEU A 331 -16.06 16.18 24.49
C LEU A 331 -16.08 17.18 23.31
N SER A 332 -14.90 17.57 22.82
CA SER A 332 -14.77 18.45 21.65
C SER A 332 -13.62 17.96 20.75
N TRP A 333 -13.95 17.52 19.53
CA TRP A 333 -12.95 17.08 18.54
C TRP A 333 -12.28 18.29 17.89
N LEU A 334 -10.95 18.24 17.76
CA LEU A 334 -10.12 19.32 17.22
C LEU A 334 -9.50 18.96 15.85
N ILE A 335 -9.44 17.67 15.51
CA ILE A 335 -9.16 17.19 14.15
C ILE A 335 -10.37 17.33 13.23
N SER A 336 -10.10 17.50 11.93
CA SER A 336 -11.10 17.55 10.86
C SER A 336 -10.81 16.49 9.81
N GLU A 337 -11.85 15.86 9.29
CA GLU A 337 -11.73 14.88 8.21
C GLU A 337 -11.19 15.56 6.93
N PRO A 338 -10.23 14.94 6.21
CA PRO A 338 -9.74 15.47 4.95
C PRO A 338 -10.87 15.62 3.92
N VAL A 339 -10.94 16.77 3.26
CA VAL A 339 -11.95 17.00 2.21
C VAL A 339 -11.64 16.13 0.99
N GLN A 340 -12.63 15.36 0.53
CA GLN A 340 -12.52 14.54 -0.67
C GLN A 340 -12.25 15.41 -1.91
N PRO A 341 -11.19 15.13 -2.70
CA PRO A 341 -10.83 15.97 -3.83
C PRO A 341 -11.78 15.76 -5.01
N VAL A 342 -12.24 16.86 -5.60
CA VAL A 342 -12.91 16.83 -6.90
C VAL A 342 -11.85 16.68 -7.99
N GLN A 343 -11.97 15.62 -8.79
CA GLN A 343 -11.18 15.39 -10.00
C GLN A 343 -11.89 16.08 -11.16
N ALA A 344 -11.19 16.98 -11.88
CA ALA A 344 -11.70 17.50 -13.14
C ALA A 344 -11.43 16.45 -14.23
N VAL A 345 -12.50 15.88 -14.79
CA VAL A 345 -12.45 15.00 -15.95
C VAL A 345 -12.95 15.81 -17.15
N SER A 346 -12.15 15.90 -18.23
CA SER A 346 -12.65 16.47 -19.48
C SER A 346 -13.65 15.50 -20.09
N VAL A 347 -14.67 16.06 -20.76
CA VAL A 347 -15.68 15.33 -21.53
C VAL A 347 -15.80 15.90 -22.96
N ASP A 348 -14.79 16.65 -23.40
CA ASP A 348 -14.87 17.52 -24.59
C ASP A 348 -14.95 16.72 -25.89
N ASP A 349 -14.27 15.56 -25.94
CA ASP A 349 -14.21 14.66 -27.11
C ASP A 349 -14.98 13.33 -26.87
N ASP A 350 -15.70 13.21 -25.75
CA ASP A 350 -16.34 11.95 -25.32
C ASP A 350 -17.82 11.83 -25.76
N PRO A 351 -18.32 10.60 -26.04
CA PRO A 351 -19.74 10.36 -26.27
C PRO A 351 -20.58 10.76 -25.04
N SER A 352 -21.55 11.65 -25.24
CA SER A 352 -22.38 12.20 -24.16
C SER A 352 -23.88 12.06 -24.45
N MET A 353 -24.68 11.98 -23.38
CA MET A 353 -26.14 11.91 -23.45
C MET A 353 -26.77 12.88 -22.45
N GLY A 354 -27.60 13.80 -22.94
CA GLY A 354 -28.25 14.84 -22.15
C GLY A 354 -27.84 16.26 -22.54
N PRO A 355 -28.36 17.29 -21.86
CA PRO A 355 -28.02 18.69 -22.13
C PRO A 355 -26.67 19.08 -21.49
N ILE A 356 -25.86 19.83 -22.24
CA ILE A 356 -24.52 20.31 -21.81
C ILE A 356 -24.58 21.10 -20.47
N GLY A 357 -25.67 21.82 -20.22
CA GLY A 357 -25.89 22.60 -18.99
C GLY A 357 -26.60 21.85 -17.85
N ALA A 358 -26.51 20.51 -17.79
CA ALA A 358 -27.10 19.74 -16.70
C ALA A 358 -26.47 20.13 -15.34
N PRO A 359 -27.26 20.20 -14.24
CA PRO A 359 -26.73 20.53 -12.90
C PRO A 359 -25.87 19.41 -12.29
N VAL A 360 -25.90 18.21 -12.88
CA VAL A 360 -25.09 17.05 -12.50
C VAL A 360 -24.63 16.36 -13.78
N THR A 361 -23.31 16.17 -13.91
CA THR A 361 -22.70 15.36 -14.96
C THR A 361 -22.21 14.06 -14.34
N VAL A 362 -22.60 12.92 -14.92
CA VAL A 362 -22.10 11.60 -14.54
C VAL A 362 -21.15 11.13 -15.64
N VAL A 363 -19.92 10.82 -15.29
CA VAL A 363 -18.93 10.23 -16.21
C VAL A 363 -18.79 8.74 -15.87
N GLU A 364 -19.10 7.88 -16.83
CA GLU A 364 -18.95 6.43 -16.72
C GLU A 364 -17.60 6.00 -17.30
N PHE A 365 -16.81 5.27 -16.52
CA PHE A 365 -15.56 4.66 -16.96
C PHE A 365 -15.74 3.16 -17.11
N THR A 366 -15.67 2.65 -18.34
CA THR A 366 -15.76 1.21 -18.64
C THR A 366 -14.43 0.70 -19.14
N ASP A 367 -13.66 0.08 -18.26
CA ASP A 367 -12.44 -0.65 -18.64
C ASP A 367 -12.82 -2.03 -19.19
N PHE A 368 -12.64 -2.20 -20.49
CA PHE A 368 -12.72 -3.51 -21.13
C PHE A 368 -11.41 -4.26 -20.87
N GLN A 369 -11.35 -5.01 -19.78
CA GLN A 369 -10.28 -5.97 -19.53
C GLN A 369 -10.12 -6.90 -20.74
N CYS A 370 -9.12 -6.64 -21.58
CA CYS A 370 -8.69 -7.60 -22.58
C CYS A 370 -8.16 -8.84 -21.83
N PRO A 371 -8.68 -10.04 -22.09
CA PRO A 371 -8.10 -11.25 -21.52
C PRO A 371 -6.70 -11.44 -22.11
N SER A 372 -5.69 -11.34 -21.25
CA SER A 372 -4.29 -11.74 -21.50
C SER A 372 -4.15 -13.25 -21.66
#